data_AF-A0A4R5IGL4-F1
#
_entry.id   AF-A0A4R5IGL4-F1
#
_cell.length_a   1.000
_cell.length_b   1.000
_cell.length_c   1.000
_cell.angle_alpha   90.00
_cell.angle_beta   90.00
_cell.angle_gamma   90.00
#
_symmetry.space_group_name_H-M   'P 1'
#
loop_
_entity.id
_entity.type
_entity.pdbx_description
1 polymer ?
#
loop_
_entity_poly.entity_id
_entity_poly.type
_entity_poly.pdbx_seq_one_letter_code
_entity_poly.pdbx_strand_id
1 'polypeptide(L)'
;MSVHIVPVGDALAVFGLSWHPLSDTDRERAEARQLFKEFDASHCVRAASQVEVLYGLLPADDRRSLVSAGTIPRNAKLLSPAILLATMPDAGANLLWAEFRGDTAHMAVVENGVPFPGGDYRGSKAEVLAAAESILAQTDSKFQFFGNLLPDSIPLPLTDLV
;
A
#
# COMPACT_ATOMS: atom_id res chain seq x y z
N MET A 1 -6.44 10.86 -3.55
CA MET A 1 -6.17 9.52 -4.11
C MET A 1 -7.40 8.67 -3.84
N SER A 2 -7.86 7.86 -4.80
CA SER A 2 -9.00 6.97 -4.58
C SER A 2 -8.51 5.57 -4.23
N VAL A 3 -8.97 5.05 -3.10
CA VAL A 3 -8.69 3.69 -2.65
C VAL A 3 -9.20 2.69 -3.69
N HIS A 4 -8.42 1.67 -3.96
CA HIS A 4 -8.82 0.59 -4.86
C HIS A 4 -8.68 -0.77 -4.21
N ILE A 5 -9.62 -1.65 -4.55
CA ILE A 5 -9.73 -2.96 -3.94
C ILE A 5 -9.71 -4.04 -5.02
N VAL A 6 -8.89 -5.05 -4.76
CA VAL A 6 -8.72 -6.21 -5.64
C VAL A 6 -9.10 -7.45 -4.84
N PRO A 7 -10.03 -8.29 -5.34
CA PRO A 7 -10.31 -9.58 -4.72
C PRO A 7 -9.11 -10.51 -4.79
N VAL A 8 -8.77 -11.10 -3.65
CA VAL A 8 -7.62 -11.97 -3.48
C VAL A 8 -7.99 -13.11 -2.54
N GLY A 9 -8.32 -14.28 -3.09
CA GLY A 9 -8.79 -15.41 -2.28
C GLY A 9 -10.05 -15.05 -1.48
N ASP A 10 -9.97 -15.17 -0.15
CA ASP A 10 -11.03 -14.78 0.79
C ASP A 10 -10.93 -13.33 1.30
N ALA A 11 -9.92 -12.60 0.83
CA ALA A 11 -9.56 -11.27 1.27
C ALA A 11 -9.62 -10.25 0.12
N LEU A 12 -9.43 -8.99 0.49
CA LEU A 12 -9.47 -7.85 -0.41
C LEU A 12 -8.17 -7.06 -0.24
N ALA A 13 -7.31 -7.07 -1.25
CA ALA A 13 -6.10 -6.25 -1.28
C ALA A 13 -6.47 -4.79 -1.54
N VAL A 14 -5.98 -3.90 -0.69
CA VAL A 14 -6.27 -2.46 -0.70
C VAL A 14 -5.03 -1.71 -1.14
N PHE A 15 -5.14 -0.99 -2.25
CA PHE A 15 -4.15 -0.05 -2.75
C PHE A 15 -4.63 1.39 -2.56
N GLY A 16 -3.69 2.32 -2.47
CA GLY A 16 -3.96 3.74 -2.27
C GLY A 16 -4.21 4.12 -0.81
N LEU A 17 -3.64 3.40 0.15
CA LEU A 17 -3.67 3.84 1.55
C LEU A 17 -2.86 5.12 1.70
N SER A 18 -3.37 6.04 2.52
CA SER A 18 -2.63 7.25 2.86
C SER A 18 -1.63 6.92 3.97
N TRP A 19 -0.33 6.91 3.64
CA TRP A 19 0.74 6.57 4.57
C TRP A 19 1.28 7.81 5.28
N HIS A 20 1.27 7.79 6.60
CA HIS A 20 1.69 8.90 7.46
C HIS A 20 2.79 8.45 8.43
N PRO A 21 3.99 9.06 8.38
CA PRO A 21 5.02 8.82 9.38
C PRO A 21 4.62 9.43 10.72
N LEU A 22 5.06 8.79 11.80
CA LEU A 22 4.98 9.36 13.13
C LEU A 22 6.16 10.29 13.40
N SER A 23 5.88 11.37 14.13
CA SER A 23 6.88 12.34 14.56
C SER A 23 7.59 11.92 15.85
N ASP A 24 6.93 11.14 16.71
CA ASP A 24 7.49 10.65 17.97
C ASP A 24 6.98 9.25 18.32
N THR A 25 7.88 8.27 18.22
CA THR A 25 7.60 6.86 18.53
C THR A 25 7.26 6.62 20.01
N ASP A 26 7.73 7.47 20.93
CA ASP A 26 7.40 7.34 22.36
C ASP A 26 5.93 7.70 22.65
N ARG A 27 5.28 8.40 21.71
CA ARG A 27 3.87 8.80 21.78
C ARG A 27 3.03 8.15 20.69
N GLU A 28 3.50 7.06 20.10
CA GLU A 28 2.87 6.38 18.96
C GLU A 28 1.36 6.22 19.12
N ARG A 29 0.89 5.72 20.28
CA ARG A 29 -0.56 5.50 20.50
C ARG A 29 -1.38 6.78 20.48
N ALA A 30 -0.84 7.88 20.99
CA ALA A 30 -1.53 9.17 21.02
C ALA A 30 -1.57 9.79 19.63
N GLU A 31 -0.44 9.75 18.92
CA GLU A 31 -0.31 10.29 17.58
C GLU A 31 -1.13 9.49 16.56
N ALA A 32 -1.10 8.16 16.62
CA ALA A 32 -1.95 7.31 15.79
C ALA A 32 -3.45 7.63 15.99
N ARG A 33 -3.90 7.86 17.23
CA ARG A 33 -5.30 8.27 17.48
C ARG A 33 -5.63 9.63 16.89
N GLN A 34 -4.67 10.56 16.91
CA GLN A 34 -4.84 11.88 16.29
C GLN A 34 -4.98 11.73 14.78
N LEU A 35 -4.10 10.97 14.13
CA LEU A 35 -4.17 10.67 12.69
C LEU A 35 -5.52 10.06 12.31
N PHE A 36 -6.00 9.07 13.07
CA PHE A 36 -7.31 8.47 12.82
C PHE A 36 -8.44 9.49 12.84
N LYS A 37 -8.42 10.41 13.79
CA LYS A 37 -9.44 11.45 13.93
C LYS A 37 -9.33 12.49 12.83
N GLU A 38 -8.11 12.90 12.49
CA GLU A 38 -7.83 13.92 11.48
C GLU A 38 -8.26 13.48 10.08
N PHE A 39 -7.98 12.21 9.73
CA PHE A 39 -8.29 11.65 8.42
C PHE A 39 -9.63 10.90 8.36
N ASP A 40 -10.43 10.95 9.44
CA ASP A 40 -11.66 10.16 9.60
C ASP A 40 -11.46 8.69 9.16
N ALA A 41 -10.38 8.07 9.62
CA ALA A 41 -9.97 6.76 9.16
C ALA A 41 -10.88 5.66 9.74
N SER A 42 -11.45 4.83 8.86
CA SER A 42 -12.23 3.66 9.29
C SER A 42 -11.33 2.47 9.66
N HIS A 43 -10.18 2.36 9.00
CA HIS A 43 -9.19 1.29 9.22
C HIS A 43 -7.79 1.92 9.17
N CYS A 44 -6.86 1.29 9.87
CA CYS A 44 -5.45 1.50 9.64
C CYS A 44 -4.68 0.20 9.59
N VAL A 45 -3.47 0.31 9.08
CA VAL A 45 -2.40 -0.66 9.26
C VAL A 45 -1.15 0.07 9.73
N ARG A 46 -0.32 -0.62 10.52
CA ARG A 46 0.94 -0.10 11.04
C ARG A 46 2.10 -0.78 10.32
N ALA A 47 3.02 0.00 9.78
CA ALA A 47 4.32 -0.46 9.30
C ALA A 47 5.41 0.12 10.21
N ALA A 48 6.44 -0.66 10.50
CA ALA A 48 7.55 -0.17 11.29
C ALA A 48 8.87 -0.83 10.88
N SER A 49 9.91 0.00 10.84
CA SER A 49 11.30 -0.42 10.71
C SER A 49 12.05 -0.13 12.02
N GLN A 50 13.37 -0.23 11.97
CA GLN A 50 14.24 0.19 13.08
C GLN A 50 14.30 1.72 13.25
N VAL A 51 13.93 2.48 12.23
CA VAL A 51 14.13 3.95 12.19
C VAL A 51 12.85 4.75 12.12
N GLU A 52 11.74 4.15 11.67
CA GLU A 52 10.48 4.86 11.51
C GLU A 52 9.25 3.97 11.68
N VAL A 53 8.12 4.60 11.98
CA VAL A 53 6.80 3.98 12.10
C VAL A 53 5.83 4.78 11.25
N LEU A 54 5.11 4.09 10.38
CA LEU A 54 4.08 4.68 9.52
C LEU A 54 2.72 4.02 9.78
N TYR A 55 1.68 4.83 9.62
CA TYR A 55 0.29 4.37 9.59
C TYR A 55 -0.31 4.58 8.21
N GLY A 56 -0.77 3.49 7.60
CA GLY A 56 -1.56 3.50 6.37
C GLY A 56 -3.03 3.60 6.71
N LEU A 57 -3.71 4.63 6.23
CA LEU A 57 -5.09 4.96 6.59
C LEU A 57 -6.05 4.72 5.43
N LEU A 58 -7.20 4.14 5.75
CA LEU A 58 -8.36 4.04 4.86
C LEU A 58 -9.48 4.96 5.36
N PRO A 59 -9.73 6.10 4.68
CA PRO A 59 -10.82 7.01 5.04
C PRO A 59 -12.18 6.32 5.11
N ALA A 60 -13.03 6.75 6.05
CA ALA A 60 -14.35 6.17 6.25
C ALA A 60 -15.30 6.44 5.08
N ASP A 61 -15.18 7.59 4.41
CA ASP A 61 -15.96 7.92 3.21
C ASP A 61 -15.64 6.97 2.05
N ASP A 62 -14.36 6.67 1.82
CA ASP A 62 -13.94 5.73 0.78
C ASP A 62 -14.51 4.34 1.05
N ARG A 63 -14.36 3.83 2.29
CA ARG A 63 -14.93 2.54 2.68
C ARG A 63 -16.46 2.53 2.54
N ARG A 64 -17.15 3.57 3.00
CA ARG A 64 -18.62 3.67 2.91
C ARG A 64 -19.09 3.64 1.47
N SER A 65 -18.39 4.35 0.58
CA SER A 65 -18.69 4.38 -0.85
C SER A 65 -18.50 3.02 -1.51
N LEU A 66 -17.44 2.29 -1.16
CA LEU A 66 -17.18 0.93 -1.68
C LEU A 66 -18.22 -0.09 -1.19
N VAL A 67 -18.68 0.04 0.06
CA VAL A 67 -19.75 -0.81 0.61
C VAL A 67 -21.10 -0.48 -0.02
N SER A 68 -21.45 0.80 -0.17
CA SER A 68 -22.74 1.22 -0.73
C SER A 68 -22.89 0.87 -2.21
N ALA A 69 -21.78 0.90 -2.96
CA ALA A 69 -21.71 0.44 -4.35
C ALA A 69 -21.75 -1.10 -4.47
N GLY A 70 -21.72 -1.84 -3.37
CA GLY A 70 -21.67 -3.31 -3.38
C GLY A 70 -20.33 -3.89 -3.85
N THR A 71 -19.28 -3.06 -3.93
CA THR A 71 -17.93 -3.50 -4.32
C THR A 71 -17.32 -4.40 -3.26
N ILE A 72 -17.58 -4.14 -1.98
CA ILE A 72 -17.06 -4.92 -0.86
C ILE A 72 -18.14 -5.23 0.21
N PRO A 73 -18.10 -6.40 0.86
CA PRO A 73 -18.89 -6.65 2.07
C PRO A 73 -18.51 -5.73 3.24
N ARG A 74 -19.47 -5.43 4.12
CA ARG A 74 -19.23 -4.61 5.34
C ARG A 74 -18.12 -5.17 6.23
N ASN A 75 -17.99 -6.49 6.30
CA ASN A 75 -17.04 -7.20 7.16
C ASN A 75 -15.89 -7.82 6.36
N ALA A 76 -15.59 -7.28 5.18
CA ALA A 76 -14.51 -7.80 4.36
C ALA A 76 -13.16 -7.77 5.07
N LYS A 77 -12.39 -8.84 4.94
CA LYS A 77 -10.98 -8.92 5.35
C LYS A 77 -10.15 -8.09 4.37
N LEU A 78 -9.51 -7.03 4.87
CA LEU A 78 -8.68 -6.14 4.08
C LEU A 78 -7.20 -6.45 4.30
N LEU A 79 -6.42 -6.47 3.23
CA LEU A 79 -4.97 -6.66 3.26
C LEU A 79 -4.28 -5.48 2.57
N SER A 80 -3.13 -5.06 3.10
CA SER A 80 -2.29 -4.05 2.45
C SER A 80 -1.10 -4.73 1.78
N PRO A 81 -0.97 -4.65 0.44
CA PRO A 81 0.19 -5.17 -0.28
C PRO A 81 1.51 -4.54 0.20
N ALA A 82 1.50 -3.27 0.59
CA ALA A 82 2.67 -2.60 1.13
C ALA A 82 3.13 -3.22 2.46
N ILE A 83 2.22 -3.62 3.36
CA ILE A 83 2.58 -4.34 4.60
C ILE A 83 3.20 -5.70 4.30
N LEU A 84 2.72 -6.38 3.26
CA LEU A 84 3.25 -7.68 2.88
C LEU A 84 4.69 -7.56 2.37
N LEU A 85 4.95 -6.59 1.48
CA LEU A 85 6.32 -6.28 1.05
C LEU A 85 7.23 -5.88 2.22
N ALA A 86 6.70 -5.14 3.20
CA ALA A 86 7.42 -4.70 4.39
C ALA A 86 7.77 -5.83 5.37
N THR A 87 7.10 -6.98 5.26
CA THR A 87 7.28 -8.12 6.18
C THR A 87 8.01 -9.31 5.55
N MET A 88 8.47 -9.18 4.29
CA MET A 88 9.25 -10.22 3.64
C MET A 88 10.62 -10.44 4.33
N PRO A 89 11.18 -11.67 4.33
CA PRO A 89 12.39 -12.01 5.10
C PRO A 89 13.66 -11.21 4.78
N ASP A 90 13.69 -10.49 3.66
CA ASP A 90 14.76 -9.57 3.25
C ASP A 90 14.17 -8.21 2.87
N ALA A 91 13.38 -7.59 3.76
CA ALA A 91 12.69 -6.31 3.55
C ALA A 91 13.67 -5.11 3.38
N GLY A 92 14.44 -5.13 2.30
CA GLY A 92 15.15 -4.00 1.73
C GLY A 92 14.17 -3.12 0.95
N ALA A 93 14.57 -2.73 -0.27
CA ALA A 93 13.72 -1.95 -1.15
C ALA A 93 12.94 -2.86 -2.11
N ASN A 94 11.61 -2.79 -2.06
CA ASN A 94 10.69 -3.64 -2.79
C ASN A 94 9.67 -2.79 -3.53
N LEU A 95 9.39 -3.12 -4.79
CA LEU A 95 8.33 -2.51 -5.58
C LEU A 95 7.43 -3.60 -6.14
N LEU A 96 6.16 -3.59 -5.76
CA LEU A 96 5.12 -4.40 -6.39
C LEU A 96 4.45 -3.58 -7.49
N TRP A 97 4.31 -4.19 -8.66
CA TRP A 97 3.45 -3.71 -9.73
C TRP A 97 2.39 -4.75 -10.08
N ALA A 98 1.12 -4.34 -10.13
CA ALA A 98 0.02 -5.21 -10.50
C ALA A 98 -0.92 -4.57 -11.54
N GLU A 99 -1.00 -5.21 -12.71
CA GLU A 99 -2.01 -4.96 -13.73
C GLU A 99 -3.15 -5.96 -13.61
N PHE A 100 -4.40 -5.49 -13.51
CA PHE A 100 -5.57 -6.37 -13.46
C PHE A 100 -6.37 -6.36 -14.76
N ARG A 101 -6.79 -5.19 -15.24
CA ARG A 101 -7.57 -5.01 -16.48
C ARG A 101 -7.40 -3.62 -17.06
N GLY A 102 -7.42 -3.55 -18.39
CA GLY A 102 -7.38 -2.28 -19.13
C GLY A 102 -6.05 -1.55 -18.98
N ASP A 103 -6.12 -0.23 -19.01
CA ASP A 103 -4.94 0.65 -18.98
C ASP A 103 -4.59 1.16 -17.58
N THR A 104 -4.87 0.37 -16.54
CA THR A 104 -4.61 0.74 -15.15
C THR A 104 -3.60 -0.18 -14.49
N ALA A 105 -2.78 0.40 -13.62
CA ALA A 105 -1.81 -0.31 -12.82
C ALA A 105 -1.91 0.10 -11.36
N HIS A 106 -1.40 -0.76 -10.49
CA HIS A 106 -1.33 -0.57 -9.05
C HIS A 106 0.10 -0.78 -8.61
N MET A 107 0.53 0.03 -7.66
CA MET A 107 1.88 -0.01 -7.14
C MET A 107 1.85 0.02 -5.62
N ALA A 108 2.75 -0.74 -5.01
CA ALA A 108 3.13 -0.60 -3.62
C ALA A 108 4.66 -0.58 -3.55
N VAL A 109 5.24 0.48 -2.99
CA VAL A 109 6.68 0.63 -2.81
C VAL A 109 7.00 0.60 -1.32
N VAL A 110 7.98 -0.19 -0.96
CA VAL A 110 8.53 -0.30 0.39
C VAL A 110 10.02 -0.07 0.33
N GLU A 111 10.54 0.67 1.29
CA GLU A 111 11.96 0.86 1.50
C GLU A 111 12.27 0.69 2.98
N ASN A 112 13.35 -0.03 3.30
CA ASN A 112 13.80 -0.27 4.68
C ASN A 112 12.70 -0.82 5.60
N GLY A 113 11.80 -1.65 5.09
CA GLY A 113 10.71 -2.26 5.86
C GLY A 113 9.53 -1.34 6.18
N VAL A 114 9.41 -0.18 5.53
CA VAL A 114 8.16 0.62 5.56
C VAL A 114 7.71 1.07 4.17
N PRO A 115 6.41 1.33 3.97
CA PRO A 115 5.90 1.89 2.73
C PRO A 115 6.45 3.28 2.43
N PHE A 116 6.86 3.51 1.19
CA PHE A 116 7.32 4.81 0.74
C PHE A 116 6.12 5.78 0.66
N PRO A 117 6.21 7.03 1.16
CA PRO A 117 5.12 8.01 1.02
C PRO A 117 4.76 8.26 -0.44
N GLY A 118 3.50 8.03 -0.82
CA GLY A 118 3.05 8.09 -2.21
C GLY A 118 3.39 6.85 -3.06
N GLY A 119 4.07 5.86 -2.47
CA GLY A 119 4.41 4.58 -3.09
C GLY A 119 3.27 3.57 -3.13
N ASP A 120 2.16 3.83 -2.43
CA ASP A 120 0.93 3.02 -2.50
C ASP A 120 -0.09 3.75 -3.37
N TYR A 121 -0.15 3.36 -4.65
CA TYR A 121 -0.78 4.18 -5.68
C TYR A 121 -1.51 3.35 -6.75
N ARG A 122 -2.50 3.99 -7.37
CA ARG A 122 -3.19 3.50 -8.57
C ARG A 122 -3.38 4.67 -9.54
N GLY A 123 -3.16 4.37 -10.82
CA GLY A 123 -3.45 5.28 -11.91
C GLY A 123 -3.50 4.56 -13.25
N SER A 124 -3.45 5.33 -14.32
CA SER A 124 -3.08 4.79 -15.64
C SER A 124 -1.67 4.19 -15.58
N LYS A 125 -1.37 3.25 -16.49
CA LYS A 125 -0.04 2.65 -16.56
C LYS A 125 1.07 3.70 -16.67
N ALA A 126 0.84 4.76 -17.46
CA ALA A 126 1.79 5.85 -17.61
C ALA A 126 2.00 6.63 -16.31
N GLU A 127 0.94 6.95 -15.57
CA GLU A 127 1.03 7.65 -14.29
C GLU A 127 1.75 6.80 -13.23
N VAL A 128 1.41 5.52 -13.13
CA VAL A 128 2.04 4.63 -12.16
C VAL A 128 3.52 4.42 -12.49
N LEU A 129 3.87 4.29 -13.78
CA LEU A 129 5.27 4.19 -14.20
C LEU A 129 6.05 5.46 -13.87
N ALA A 130 5.49 6.64 -14.17
CA ALA A 130 6.13 7.91 -13.83
C ALA A 130 6.31 8.09 -12.32
N ALA A 131 5.33 7.66 -11.51
CA ALA A 131 5.45 7.66 -10.05
C ALA A 131 6.54 6.71 -9.57
N ALA A 132 6.61 5.50 -10.13
CA ALA A 132 7.66 4.52 -9.84
C ALA A 132 9.05 5.08 -10.16
N GLU A 133 9.25 5.58 -11.37
CA GLU A 133 10.51 6.18 -11.82
C GLU A 133 10.92 7.37 -10.94
N SER A 134 9.96 8.22 -10.57
CA SER A 134 10.23 9.35 -9.67
C SER A 134 10.66 8.88 -8.28
N ILE A 135 10.08 7.81 -7.73
CA ILE A 135 10.49 7.25 -6.43
C ILE A 135 11.88 6.61 -6.56
N LEU A 136 12.10 5.80 -7.59
CA LEU A 136 13.39 5.14 -7.83
C LEU A 136 14.53 6.14 -8.03
N ALA A 137 14.25 7.32 -8.57
CA ALA A 137 15.24 8.40 -8.73
C ALA A 137 15.55 9.16 -7.43
N GLN A 138 14.73 9.02 -6.38
CA GLN A 138 14.91 9.68 -5.08
C GLN A 138 15.80 8.89 -4.12
N THR A 139 16.19 7.66 -4.47
CA THR A 139 16.93 6.76 -3.59
C THR A 139 18.02 5.99 -4.34
N ASP A 140 19.09 5.66 -3.63
CA ASP A 140 20.18 4.80 -4.12
C ASP A 140 19.92 3.30 -3.84
N SER A 141 18.76 2.97 -3.27
CA SER A 141 18.39 1.61 -2.92
C SER A 141 18.23 0.71 -4.15
N LYS A 142 18.68 -0.54 -4.02
CA LYS A 142 18.47 -1.56 -5.05
C LYS A 142 17.12 -2.23 -4.86
N PHE A 143 16.17 -1.90 -5.72
CA PHE A 143 14.82 -2.47 -5.65
C PHE A 143 14.75 -3.89 -6.19
N GLN A 144 14.06 -4.76 -5.47
CA GLN A 144 13.47 -5.97 -6.03
C GLN A 144 12.09 -5.65 -6.60
N PHE A 145 11.82 -6.16 -7.80
CA PHE A 145 10.57 -5.92 -8.51
C PHE A 145 9.69 -7.15 -8.43
N PHE A 146 8.45 -6.96 -7.96
CA PHE A 146 7.44 -8.00 -7.85
C PHE A 146 6.26 -7.71 -8.79
N GLY A 147 5.60 -8.78 -9.24
CA GLY A 147 4.37 -8.72 -10.01
C GLY A 147 4.58 -8.88 -11.51
N ASN A 148 3.84 -8.14 -12.34
CA ASN A 148 3.68 -8.44 -13.77
C ASN A 148 4.14 -7.34 -14.75
N LEU A 149 5.01 -6.41 -14.32
CA LEU A 149 5.51 -5.33 -15.16
C LEU A 149 6.70 -5.73 -16.06
N LEU A 150 7.76 -6.30 -15.46
CA LEU A 150 9.06 -6.45 -16.11
C LEU A 150 9.42 -7.92 -16.35
N PRO A 151 10.22 -8.22 -17.38
CA PRO A 151 10.71 -9.58 -17.65
C PRO A 151 11.44 -10.21 -16.45
N ASP A 152 12.11 -9.39 -15.64
CA ASP A 152 12.88 -9.82 -14.47
C ASP A 152 12.10 -9.65 -13.15
N SER A 153 10.81 -9.29 -13.21
CA SER A 153 9.97 -9.22 -12.01
C SER A 153 9.75 -10.61 -11.43
N ILE A 154 9.88 -10.72 -10.12
CA ILE A 154 9.51 -11.92 -9.37
C ILE A 154 7.97 -12.02 -9.41
N PRO A 155 7.40 -13.09 -9.98
CA PRO A 155 5.96 -13.27 -9.99
C PRO A 155 5.44 -13.28 -8.55
N LEU A 156 4.47 -12.41 -8.25
CA LEU A 156 3.77 -12.39 -6.98
C LEU A 156 2.27 -12.50 -7.28
N PRO A 157 1.74 -13.72 -7.41
CA PRO A 157 0.30 -13.92 -7.50
C PRO A 157 -0.31 -13.32 -6.24
N LEU A 158 -1.23 -12.37 -6.40
CA LEU A 158 -1.81 -11.75 -5.21
C LEU A 158 -2.51 -12.79 -4.34
N THR A 159 -3.01 -13.89 -4.90
CA THR A 159 -3.59 -15.00 -4.12
C THR A 159 -2.63 -15.61 -3.12
N ASP A 160 -1.33 -15.50 -3.35
CA ASP A 160 -0.28 -16.01 -2.47
C ASP A 160 -0.04 -15.04 -1.29
N LEU A 161 -0.79 -13.92 -1.24
CA LEU A 161 -0.78 -12.92 -0.18
C LEU A 161 -1.69 -13.27 1.02
N VAL A 162 -2.36 -14.42 1.04
CA VAL A 162 -3.42 -14.77 2.02
C VAL A 162 -3.14 -16.04 2.79
#